data_AF-A0A9E0LM16-F1
#
_entry.id   AF-A0A9E0LM16-F1
#
_cell.length_a   1.000
_cell.length_b   1.000
_cell.length_c   1.000
_cell.angle_alpha   90.00
_cell.angle_beta   90.00
_cell.angle_gamma   90.00
#
_symmetry.space_group_name_H-M   'P 1'
#
loop_
_entity.id
_entity.type
_entity.pdbx_description
1 polymer ?
#
loop_
_entity_poly.entity_id
_entity_poly.type
_entity_poly.pdbx_seq_one_letter_code
_entity_poly.pdbx_strand_id
1 'polypeptide(L)' 'MLNLALGEDQEVMCLGCLAADNNKSRAELLENLASYIANRECFAKPWLRYASIDFCPDPLGCIPAVCFKAKP' A
#
# COMPACT_ATOMS: atom_id res chain seq x y z
N MET A 1 -4.36 -4.95 2.93
CA MET A 1 -2.94 -5.33 3.14
C MET A 1 -2.16 -4.25 3.87
N LEU A 2 -2.30 -2.97 3.48
CA LEU A 2 -1.65 -1.86 4.18
C LEU A 2 -2.03 -1.78 5.67
N ASN A 3 -3.33 -1.96 5.99
CA ASN A 3 -3.81 -2.07 7.38
C ASN A 3 -2.99 -3.11 8.17
N LEU A 4 -3.01 -4.38 7.74
CA LEU A 4 -2.24 -5.45 8.37
C LEU A 4 -0.72 -5.19 8.42
N ALA A 5 -0.15 -4.55 7.40
CA ALA A 5 1.28 -4.22 7.39
C ALA A 5 1.64 -3.16 8.44
N LEU A 6 0.68 -2.31 8.81
CA LEU A 6 0.77 -1.30 9.86
C LEU A 6 0.31 -1.81 11.24
N GLY A 7 -0.13 -3.06 11.35
CA GLY A 7 -0.66 -3.63 12.58
C GLY A 7 -2.14 -3.32 12.83
N GLU A 8 -2.84 -2.71 11.87
CA GLU A 8 -4.28 -2.48 11.92
C GLU A 8 -5.02 -3.75 11.49
N ASP A 9 -5.51 -4.51 12.46
CA ASP A 9 -6.23 -5.78 12.27
C ASP A 9 -7.73 -5.70 12.59
N GLN A 10 -8.20 -4.58 13.17
CA GLN A 10 -9.58 -4.41 13.62
C GLN A 10 -10.48 -3.70 12.60
N GLU A 11 -9.97 -2.63 11.97
CA GLU A 11 -10.74 -1.84 11.00
C GLU A 11 -9.98 -1.68 9.68
N VAL A 12 -10.72 -1.79 8.57
CA VAL A 12 -10.14 -1.53 7.24
C VAL A 12 -10.19 -0.03 7.00
N MET A 13 -9.07 0.64 7.22
CA MET A 13 -8.94 2.06 6.99
C MET A 13 -8.57 2.40 5.55
N CYS A 14 -9.00 3.59 5.12
CA CYS A 14 -8.65 4.16 3.83
C CYS A 14 -7.16 4.56 3.77
N LEU A 15 -6.56 4.64 2.59
CA LEU A 15 -5.15 5.03 2.45
C LEU A 15 -4.89 6.43 3.06
N GLY A 16 -5.82 7.38 2.88
CA GLY A 16 -5.70 8.71 3.49
C GLY A 16 -5.79 8.69 5.01
N CYS A 17 -6.61 7.80 5.57
CA CYS A 17 -6.83 7.61 6.99
C CYS A 17 -5.56 7.06 7.64
N LEU A 18 -5.01 5.99 7.06
CA LEU A 18 -3.73 5.41 7.49
C LEU A 18 -2.57 6.41 7.39
N ALA A 19 -2.56 7.24 6.34
CA ALA A 19 -1.54 8.26 6.18
C ALA A 19 -1.64 9.35 7.26
N ALA A 20 -2.86 9.79 7.57
CA ALA A 20 -3.11 10.75 8.65
C ALA A 20 -2.68 10.20 10.01
N ASP A 21 -3.04 8.96 10.35
CA ASP A 21 -2.67 8.32 11.63
C ASP A 21 -1.15 8.14 11.78
N ASN A 22 -0.45 7.97 10.66
CA ASN A 22 1.00 7.87 10.62
C ASN A 22 1.70 9.23 10.43
N ASN A 23 0.96 10.33 10.44
CA ASN A 23 1.43 11.70 10.19
C ASN A 23 2.28 11.83 8.91
N LYS A 24 1.82 11.19 7.83
CA LYS A 24 2.49 11.10 6.53
C LYS A 24 1.56 11.51 5.40
N SER A 25 2.14 11.86 4.26
CA SER A 25 1.37 11.87 3.02
C SER A 25 1.05 10.44 2.56
N ARG A 26 0.02 10.29 1.72
CA ARG A 26 -0.34 8.99 1.10
C ARG A 26 0.84 8.37 0.34
N ALA A 27 1.60 9.21 -0.37
CA ALA A 27 2.75 8.78 -1.15
C ALA A 27 3.90 8.29 -0.25
N GLU A 28 4.28 9.07 0.77
CA GLU A 28 5.33 8.65 1.72
C GLU A 28 4.95 7.39 2.49
N LEU A 29 3.68 7.23 2.88
CA LEU A 29 3.25 6.02 3.56
C LEU A 29 3.44 4.79 2.65
N LEU A 30 3.02 4.89 1.40
CA LEU A 30 3.18 3.81 0.42
C LEU A 30 4.65 3.51 0.13
N GLU A 31 5.51 4.51 -0.06
CA GLU A 31 6.94 4.30 -0.33
C GLU A 31 7.62 3.59 0.85
N ASN A 32 7.30 3.99 2.09
CA ASN A 32 7.85 3.35 3.29
C ASN A 32 7.37 1.89 3.43
N LEU A 33 6.09 1.63 3.15
CA LEU A 33 5.52 0.31 3.27
C LEU A 33 5.88 -0.63 2.11
N ALA A 34 6.13 -0.09 0.91
CA ALA A 34 6.46 -0.89 -0.26
C ALA A 34 7.68 -1.78 0.00
N SER A 35 8.75 -1.22 0.57
CA SER A 35 9.95 -1.98 0.95
C SER A 35 9.67 -3.02 2.03
N TYR A 36 8.83 -2.71 3.01
CA TYR A 36 8.44 -3.66 4.06
C TYR A 36 7.60 -4.83 3.52
N ILE A 37 6.64 -4.53 2.63
CA ILE A 37 5.75 -5.49 2.00
C ILE A 37 6.52 -6.42 1.04
N ALA A 38 7.44 -5.87 0.25
CA ALA A 38 8.23 -6.64 -0.71
C ALA A 38 9.14 -7.68 -0.05
N ASN A 39 9.68 -7.38 1.14
CA ASN A 39 10.62 -8.26 1.85
C ASN A 39 9.96 -9.33 2.73
N ARG A 40 8.62 -9.37 2.83
CA ARG A 40 7.89 -10.34 3.66
C ARG A 40 6.96 -11.17 2.80
N GLU A 41 7.21 -12.47 2.72
CA GLU A 41 6.49 -13.39 1.83
C GLU A 41 4.96 -13.36 2.02
N CYS A 42 4.51 -13.22 3.27
CA CYS A 42 3.08 -13.11 3.62
C CYS A 42 2.36 -11.94 2.94
N PHE A 43 3.07 -10.84 2.69
CA PHE A 43 2.52 -9.64 2.05
C PHE A 43 2.88 -9.58 0.55
N ALA A 44 4.05 -10.06 0.17
CA ALA A 44 4.54 -10.01 -1.21
C ALA A 44 3.59 -10.73 -2.20
N LYS A 45 3.11 -11.95 -1.89
CA LYS A 45 2.25 -12.74 -2.79
C LYS A 45 0.97 -12.01 -3.21
N PRO A 46 0.13 -11.50 -2.27
CA PRO A 46 -1.04 -10.73 -2.66
C PRO A 46 -0.69 -9.34 -3.22
N TRP A 47 0.48 -8.76 -2.90
CA TRP A 47 0.90 -7.45 -3.41
C TRP A 47 1.21 -7.50 -4.91
N LEU A 48 1.80 -8.61 -5.36
CA LEU A 48 2.08 -8.85 -6.78
C LEU A 48 0.82 -8.86 -7.67
N ARG A 49 -0.38 -9.09 -7.09
CA ARG A 49 -1.65 -9.02 -7.84
C ARG A 49 -2.00 -7.61 -8.30
N TYR A 50 -1.47 -6.58 -7.64
CA TYR A 50 -1.57 -5.18 -8.06
C TYR A 50 -0.54 -4.91 -9.15
N ALA A 51 -0.77 -5.45 -10.35
CA ALA A 51 0.19 -5.40 -11.45
C ALA A 51 0.08 -4.16 -12.34
N SER A 52 -1.07 -3.52 -12.36
CA SER A 52 -1.33 -2.29 -13.12
C SER A 52 -2.36 -1.44 -12.39
N ILE A 53 -2.57 -0.23 -12.91
CA ILE A 53 -3.59 0.71 -12.44
C ILE A 53 -5.00 0.08 -12.43
N ASP A 54 -5.26 -0.89 -13.30
CA ASP A 54 -6.56 -1.60 -13.40
C ASP A 54 -6.89 -2.41 -12.16
N PHE A 55 -5.87 -2.75 -11.35
CA PHE A 55 -6.04 -3.47 -10.09
C PHE A 55 -6.11 -2.52 -8.89
N CYS A 56 -6.02 -1.20 -9.10
CA CYS A 56 -6.03 -0.25 -8.00
C CYS A 56 -7.39 -0.25 -7.30
N PRO A 57 -7.46 -0.52 -5.98
CA PRO A 57 -8.73 -0.60 -5.27
C PRO A 57 -9.45 0.74 -5.14
N ASP A 58 -8.72 1.84 -5.35
CA ASP A 58 -9.25 3.20 -5.44
C ASP A 58 -8.65 3.90 -6.68
N PRO A 59 -9.33 3.86 -7.84
CA PRO A 59 -8.83 4.43 -9.08
C PRO A 59 -8.61 5.96 -9.03
N LEU A 60 -9.41 6.67 -8.24
CA LEU A 60 -9.35 8.14 -8.12
C LEU A 60 -8.24 8.59 -7.17
N GLY A 61 -8.00 7.82 -6.11
CA GLY A 61 -6.92 8.06 -5.15
C GLY A 61 -5.63 7.29 -5.46
N CYS A 62 -5.57 6.60 -6.60
CA CYS A 62 -4.41 5.81 -6.98
C CYS A 62 -3.16 6.67 -7.17
N ILE A 63 -1.99 6.18 -6.76
CA ILE A 63 -0.70 6.85 -6.95
C ILE A 63 0.21 5.93 -7.78
N PRO A 64 -0.01 5.84 -9.12
CA PRO A 64 0.64 4.82 -9.95
C PRO A 64 2.18 4.87 -9.90
N ALA A 65 2.73 6.09 -9.83
CA ALA A 65 4.16 6.34 -9.74
C ALA A 65 4.83 5.73 -8.51
N VAL A 66 4.05 5.38 -7.48
CA VAL A 66 4.52 4.74 -6.24
C VAL A 66 4.05 3.28 -6.19
N CYS A 67 2.77 3.01 -6.45
CA CYS A 67 2.18 1.66 -6.36
C CYS A 67 2.81 0.64 -7.32
N PHE A 68 3.29 1.10 -8.49
CA PHE A 68 3.83 0.24 -9.54
C PHE A 68 5.30 0.55 -9.87
N LYS A 69 5.99 1.30 -8.99
CA LYS A 69 7.39 1.69 -9.18
C LYS A 69 8.28 0.45 -9.02
N ALA A 70 8.60 -0.17 -10.15
CA ALA A 70 9.50 -1.31 -10.32
C ALA A 70 9.24 -2.45 -9.32
N LYS A 71 8.35 -3.37 -9.74
CA LYS A 71 8.45 -4.75 -9.28
C LYS A 71 9.87 -5.27 -9.59
N PRO A 72 10.49 -6.08 -8.72
CA PRO A 72 11.71 -6.80 -9.08
C PRO A 72 11.48 -7.69 -10.32
#